data_AF-A0A2E1P8B1-F1
#
_entry.id   AF-A0A2E1P8B1-F1
#
_cell.length_a   1.000
_cell.length_b   1.000
_cell.length_c   1.000
_cell.angle_alpha   90.00
_cell.angle_beta   90.00
_cell.angle_gamma   90.00
#
_symmetry.space_group_name_H-M   'P 1'
#
loop_
_entity.id
_entity.type
_entity.pdbx_description
1 polymer ?
#
loop_
_entity_poly.entity_id
_entity_poly.type
_entity_poly.pdbx_seq_one_letter_code
_entity_poly.pdbx_strand_id
1 'polypeptide(L)'
;MKKFIYIIILLVSCSSFSQKKELRNAQKLMNQSFYSEALDVLSQIEDVIDNSDLKYQTHYHFLLGWALKMDKNFEDSIFNLKKVLELDKSSEYSNESIQRLSEVEVELVNLAIEDNDSKNFNEAAAKLYQAYMIDKNKPSNQNYLYFSAGSLVNAQDYETALSHYINLKDIGYTGVQNQYFVTEVESENEIEVSESEYNILKSSKEYKNQRTQKSESRLPEIVKNIALIYVQLGENDKAISAIQDARKVNPDDVNLILNEADLYIRLGDRNKFKELMEQAIEKDPNNAILYYNLGVISGEQGMTDQAISYYKKALEINPQYSATYLNLVGIILEGEASLVEQMNELATSTKRSDFEKYDKLKEEREALYASCLPYLEKLIEIEPKNLEALKTAKNIYYTIGNNEKFKIMSAKIDDLED
;
A
#
# COMPACT_ATOMS: atom_id res chain seq x y z
N MET A 1 -33.27 41.37 -51.07
CA MET A 1 -33.36 40.80 -49.71
C MET A 1 -34.17 39.50 -49.66
N LYS A 2 -35.47 39.45 -50.02
CA LYS A 2 -36.26 38.20 -49.96
C LYS A 2 -35.66 37.00 -50.71
N LYS A 3 -35.16 37.17 -51.95
CA LYS A 3 -34.48 36.09 -52.71
C LYS A 3 -33.18 35.60 -52.07
N PHE A 4 -32.44 36.47 -51.40
CA PHE A 4 -31.21 36.11 -50.67
C PHE A 4 -31.52 35.30 -49.41
N ILE A 5 -32.61 35.66 -48.71
CA ILE A 5 -33.12 34.92 -47.56
C ILE A 5 -33.55 33.50 -47.97
N TYR A 6 -34.21 33.33 -49.12
CA TYR A 6 -34.58 31.99 -49.60
C TYR A 6 -33.38 31.12 -49.98
N ILE A 7 -32.31 31.69 -50.56
CA ILE A 7 -31.09 30.94 -50.90
C ILE A 7 -30.35 30.49 -49.63
N ILE A 8 -30.28 31.36 -48.61
CA ILE A 8 -29.66 31.04 -47.32
C ILE A 8 -30.48 29.95 -46.61
N ILE A 9 -31.81 30.04 -46.59
CA ILE A 9 -32.69 29.00 -46.02
C ILE A 9 -32.55 27.67 -46.76
N LEU A 10 -32.42 27.69 -48.09
CA LEU A 10 -32.24 26.48 -48.89
C LEU A 10 -30.89 25.80 -48.59
N LEU A 11 -29.80 26.57 -48.53
CA LEU A 11 -28.47 26.08 -48.19
C LEU A 11 -28.41 25.47 -46.77
N VAL A 12 -29.00 26.15 -45.78
CA VAL A 12 -29.11 25.64 -44.40
C VAL A 12 -29.94 24.34 -44.33
N SER A 13 -31.00 24.23 -45.13
CA SER A 13 -31.83 23.01 -45.19
C SER A 13 -31.13 21.83 -45.89
N CYS A 14 -30.27 22.08 -46.89
CA CYS A 14 -29.50 21.03 -47.56
C CYS A 14 -28.38 20.48 -46.67
N SER A 15 -27.69 21.35 -45.92
CA SER A 15 -26.62 20.93 -45.00
C SER A 15 -27.15 20.05 -43.86
N SER A 16 -28.29 20.41 -43.26
CA SER A 16 -28.94 19.60 -42.21
C SER A 16 -29.46 18.26 -42.71
N PHE A 17 -29.94 18.17 -43.96
CA PHE A 17 -30.37 16.90 -44.55
C PHE A 17 -29.19 15.96 -44.82
N SER A 18 -28.04 16.51 -45.22
CA SER A 18 -26.82 15.74 -45.45
C SER A 18 -26.30 15.09 -44.17
N GLN A 19 -26.23 15.84 -43.07
CA GLN A 19 -25.78 15.33 -41.76
C GLN A 19 -26.65 14.18 -41.25
N LYS A 20 -27.97 14.35 -41.31
CA LYS A 20 -28.93 13.31 -40.91
C LYS A 20 -28.76 12.01 -41.70
N LYS A 21 -28.43 12.11 -42.99
CA LYS A 21 -28.22 10.95 -43.85
C LYS A 21 -26.95 10.19 -43.47
N GLU A 22 -25.84 10.90 -43.28
CA GLU A 22 -24.57 10.28 -42.90
C GLU A 22 -24.63 9.67 -41.50
N LEU A 23 -25.28 10.32 -40.53
CA LEU A 23 -25.50 9.74 -39.19
C LEU A 23 -26.33 8.44 -39.23
N ARG A 24 -27.34 8.36 -40.10
CA ARG A 24 -28.10 7.12 -40.31
C ARG A 24 -27.27 6.02 -40.97
N ASN A 25 -26.37 6.41 -41.88
CA ASN A 25 -25.45 5.48 -42.53
C ASN A 25 -24.45 4.92 -41.51
N ALA A 26 -23.79 5.79 -40.74
CA ALA A 26 -22.90 5.41 -39.66
C ALA A 26 -23.61 4.50 -38.63
N GLN A 27 -24.81 4.85 -38.18
CA GLN A 27 -25.60 3.99 -37.27
C GLN A 27 -25.86 2.60 -37.84
N LYS A 28 -26.16 2.50 -39.14
CA LYS A 28 -26.38 1.20 -39.79
C LYS A 28 -25.10 0.36 -39.80
N LEU A 29 -23.96 0.98 -40.11
CA LEU A 29 -22.64 0.34 -40.08
C LEU A 29 -22.29 -0.14 -38.67
N MET A 30 -22.53 0.70 -37.65
CA MET A 30 -22.37 0.33 -36.24
C MET A 30 -23.18 -0.91 -35.86
N ASN A 31 -24.46 -0.96 -36.26
CA ASN A 31 -25.34 -2.11 -35.99
C ASN A 31 -24.88 -3.39 -36.71
N GLN A 32 -24.08 -3.26 -37.77
CA GLN A 32 -23.48 -4.36 -38.53
C GLN A 32 -22.05 -4.69 -38.07
N SER A 33 -21.55 -4.04 -37.01
CA SER A 33 -20.17 -4.15 -36.53
C SER A 33 -19.09 -3.69 -37.52
N PHE A 34 -19.44 -2.85 -38.49
CA PHE A 34 -18.51 -2.19 -39.42
C PHE A 34 -18.02 -0.87 -38.82
N TYR A 35 -17.20 -0.97 -37.76
CA TYR A 35 -16.80 0.18 -36.94
C TYR A 35 -15.85 1.14 -37.67
N SER A 36 -14.86 0.61 -38.41
CA SER A 36 -13.93 1.42 -39.18
C SER A 36 -14.65 2.20 -40.30
N GLU A 37 -15.58 1.56 -41.02
CA GLU A 37 -16.38 2.23 -42.04
C GLU A 37 -17.33 3.27 -41.43
N ALA A 38 -17.83 3.03 -40.21
CA ALA A 38 -18.61 4.03 -39.49
C ALA A 38 -17.75 5.26 -39.14
N LEU A 39 -16.50 5.07 -38.71
CA LEU A 39 -15.54 6.17 -38.48
C LEU A 39 -15.27 6.97 -39.77
N ASP A 40 -15.09 6.29 -40.91
CA ASP A 40 -14.91 6.92 -42.22
C ASP A 40 -16.11 7.79 -42.62
N VAL A 41 -17.33 7.37 -42.29
CA VAL A 41 -18.54 8.16 -42.54
C VAL A 41 -18.63 9.35 -41.58
N LEU A 42 -18.27 9.16 -40.30
CA LEU A 42 -18.33 10.22 -39.29
C LEU A 42 -17.28 11.33 -39.56
N SER A 43 -16.07 10.98 -40.02
CA SER A 43 -15.04 11.97 -40.34
C SER A 43 -15.46 12.93 -41.46
N GLN A 44 -16.33 12.50 -42.39
CA GLN A 44 -16.83 13.35 -43.48
C GLN A 44 -17.72 14.50 -43.00
N ILE A 45 -18.25 14.43 -41.78
CA ILE A 45 -19.17 15.43 -41.22
C ILE A 45 -18.62 16.13 -39.98
N GLU A 46 -17.38 15.83 -39.56
CA GLU A 46 -16.73 16.37 -38.36
C GLU A 46 -16.72 17.91 -38.35
N ASP A 47 -16.23 18.54 -39.42
CA ASP A 47 -16.09 20.00 -39.51
C ASP A 47 -17.41 20.77 -39.51
N VAL A 48 -18.54 20.09 -39.75
CA VAL A 48 -19.85 20.72 -39.92
C VAL A 48 -20.84 20.35 -38.82
N ILE A 49 -20.53 19.37 -37.97
CA ILE A 49 -21.49 18.86 -37.00
C ILE A 49 -21.78 19.86 -35.89
N ASP A 50 -20.78 20.63 -35.44
CA ASP A 50 -20.93 21.61 -34.37
C ASP A 50 -21.93 22.73 -34.69
N ASN A 51 -22.18 22.98 -35.99
CA ASN A 51 -23.16 23.96 -36.47
C ASN A 51 -24.56 23.37 -36.70
N SER A 52 -24.78 22.08 -36.40
CA SER A 52 -26.05 21.38 -36.62
C SER A 52 -27.00 21.48 -35.40
N ASP A 53 -28.25 21.01 -35.55
CA ASP A 53 -29.17 20.89 -34.42
C ASP A 53 -28.57 20.00 -33.31
N LEU A 54 -28.85 20.32 -32.05
CA LEU A 54 -28.33 19.62 -30.88
C LEU A 54 -28.50 18.08 -30.94
N LYS A 55 -29.66 17.60 -31.43
CA LYS A 55 -29.94 16.17 -31.60
C LYS A 55 -28.99 15.46 -32.59
N TYR A 56 -28.45 16.18 -33.57
CA TYR A 56 -27.48 15.63 -34.52
C TYR A 56 -26.08 15.64 -33.94
N GLN A 57 -25.73 16.67 -33.15
CA GLN A 57 -24.49 16.70 -32.40
C GLN A 57 -24.43 15.54 -31.39
N THR A 58 -25.50 15.32 -30.60
CA THR A 58 -25.54 14.21 -29.65
C THR A 58 -25.53 12.85 -30.32
N HIS A 59 -26.22 12.67 -31.46
CA HIS A 59 -26.15 11.44 -32.25
C HIS A 59 -24.74 11.17 -32.79
N TYR A 60 -24.08 12.21 -33.32
CA TYR A 60 -22.72 12.13 -33.83
C TYR A 60 -21.74 11.69 -32.74
N HIS A 61 -21.68 12.41 -31.62
CA HIS A 61 -20.75 12.10 -30.55
C HIS A 61 -21.02 10.73 -29.91
N PHE A 62 -22.30 10.32 -29.83
CA PHE A 62 -22.63 8.97 -29.40
C PHE A 62 -22.05 7.90 -30.35
N LEU A 63 -22.28 8.05 -31.66
CA LEU A 63 -21.78 7.11 -32.66
C LEU A 63 -20.25 7.08 -32.71
N LEU A 64 -19.61 8.25 -32.68
CA LEU A 64 -18.16 8.38 -32.70
C LEU A 64 -17.55 7.76 -31.45
N GLY A 65 -18.10 8.08 -30.27
CA GLY A 65 -17.67 7.49 -29.01
C GLY A 65 -17.81 5.96 -28.98
N TRP A 66 -18.93 5.43 -29.50
CA TRP A 66 -19.12 3.98 -29.61
C TRP A 66 -18.16 3.34 -30.63
N ALA A 67 -17.95 3.93 -31.80
CA ALA A 67 -17.03 3.40 -32.80
C ALA A 67 -15.58 3.37 -32.28
N LEU A 68 -15.13 4.46 -31.64
CA LEU A 68 -13.79 4.58 -31.05
C LEU A 68 -13.55 3.58 -29.92
N LYS A 69 -14.58 3.29 -29.11
CA LYS A 69 -14.50 2.20 -28.11
C LYS A 69 -14.15 0.88 -28.78
N MET A 70 -14.85 0.55 -29.88
CA MET A 70 -14.65 -0.71 -30.58
C MET A 70 -13.29 -0.78 -31.28
N ASP A 71 -12.73 0.37 -31.66
CA ASP A 71 -11.37 0.51 -32.18
C ASP A 71 -10.30 0.55 -31.07
N LYS A 72 -10.70 0.40 -29.79
CA LYS A 72 -9.84 0.50 -28.60
C LYS A 72 -9.17 1.86 -28.40
N ASN A 73 -9.68 2.91 -29.06
CA ASN A 73 -9.30 4.28 -28.78
C ASN A 73 -10.17 4.83 -27.64
N PHE A 74 -9.84 4.40 -26.41
CA PHE A 74 -10.65 4.68 -25.22
C PHE A 74 -10.65 6.16 -24.83
N GLU A 75 -9.55 6.88 -25.01
CA GLU A 75 -9.45 8.30 -24.66
C GLU A 75 -10.45 9.14 -25.47
N ASP A 76 -10.41 9.01 -26.80
CA ASP A 76 -11.33 9.72 -27.69
C ASP A 76 -12.77 9.21 -27.52
N SER A 77 -12.94 7.92 -27.21
CA SER A 77 -14.25 7.34 -26.90
C SER A 77 -14.87 8.01 -25.67
N ILE A 78 -14.13 8.09 -24.56
CA ILE A 78 -14.59 8.72 -23.31
C ILE A 78 -14.93 10.18 -23.56
N PHE A 79 -14.07 10.91 -24.28
CA PHE A 79 -14.31 12.31 -24.63
C PHE A 79 -15.66 12.49 -25.33
N ASN A 80 -15.89 11.72 -26.41
CA ASN A 80 -17.11 11.82 -27.20
C ASN A 80 -18.37 11.38 -26.43
N LEU A 81 -18.29 10.30 -25.65
CA LEU A 81 -19.43 9.85 -24.85
C LEU A 81 -19.78 10.85 -23.74
N LYS A 82 -18.79 11.48 -23.10
CA LYS A 82 -19.01 12.56 -22.13
C LYS A 82 -19.59 13.81 -22.80
N LYS A 83 -19.15 14.12 -24.02
CA LYS A 83 -19.68 15.24 -24.80
C LYS A 83 -21.19 15.13 -25.03
N VAL A 84 -21.72 13.92 -25.23
CA VAL A 84 -23.18 13.69 -25.29
C VAL A 84 -23.89 14.20 -24.02
N LEU A 85 -23.34 13.87 -22.84
CA LEU A 85 -23.90 14.25 -21.54
C LEU A 85 -23.75 15.75 -21.24
N GLU A 86 -22.74 16.39 -21.80
CA GLU A 86 -22.53 17.85 -21.70
C GLU A 86 -23.49 18.62 -22.61
N LEU A 87 -23.74 18.13 -23.81
CA LEU A 87 -24.60 18.75 -24.81
C LEU A 87 -26.09 18.67 -24.41
N ASP A 88 -26.59 17.48 -24.09
CA ASP A 88 -27.98 17.29 -23.66
C ASP A 88 -28.12 16.03 -22.81
N LYS A 89 -28.31 16.23 -21.50
CA LYS A 89 -28.56 15.13 -20.55
C LYS A 89 -29.89 14.41 -20.77
N SER A 90 -30.81 15.00 -21.53
CA SER A 90 -32.12 14.44 -21.87
C SER A 90 -32.16 13.81 -23.26
N SER A 91 -31.03 13.77 -23.97
CA SER A 91 -30.93 13.14 -25.27
C SER A 91 -31.30 11.67 -25.19
N GLU A 92 -31.87 11.13 -26.27
CA GLU A 92 -32.16 9.70 -26.40
C GLU A 92 -30.91 8.80 -26.37
N TYR A 93 -29.70 9.38 -26.40
CA TYR A 93 -28.41 8.70 -26.38
C TYR A 93 -27.71 8.78 -25.01
N SER A 94 -28.26 9.51 -24.05
CA SER A 94 -27.57 9.77 -22.77
C SER A 94 -27.43 8.50 -21.93
N ASN A 95 -28.47 7.66 -21.85
CA ASN A 95 -28.43 6.42 -21.08
C ASN A 95 -27.46 5.41 -21.69
N GLU A 96 -27.51 5.25 -23.02
CA GLU A 96 -26.61 4.40 -23.77
C GLU A 96 -25.17 4.91 -23.67
N SER A 97 -24.95 6.22 -23.66
CA SER A 97 -23.61 6.79 -23.45
C SER A 97 -23.06 6.48 -22.05
N ILE A 98 -23.90 6.56 -21.02
CA ILE A 98 -23.54 6.16 -19.65
C ILE A 98 -23.20 4.67 -19.59
N GLN A 99 -24.01 3.82 -20.22
CA GLN A 99 -23.75 2.39 -20.30
C GLN A 99 -22.41 2.12 -21.00
N ARG A 100 -22.14 2.77 -22.14
CA ARG A 100 -20.89 2.61 -22.88
C ARG A 100 -19.69 3.11 -22.09
N LEU A 101 -19.81 4.22 -21.36
CA LEU A 101 -18.76 4.69 -20.45
C LEU A 101 -18.47 3.65 -19.35
N SER A 102 -19.51 3.02 -18.79
CA SER A 102 -19.33 1.93 -17.81
C SER A 102 -18.64 0.71 -18.42
N GLU A 103 -18.92 0.38 -19.69
CA GLU A 103 -18.22 -0.71 -20.38
C GLU A 103 -16.75 -0.38 -20.63
N VAL A 104 -16.43 0.87 -21.02
CA VAL A 104 -15.04 1.35 -21.17
C VAL A 104 -14.32 1.33 -19.83
N GLU A 105 -14.97 1.76 -18.74
CA GLU A 105 -14.40 1.70 -17.38
C GLU A 105 -13.96 0.28 -17.02
N VAL A 106 -14.83 -0.71 -17.22
CA VAL A 106 -14.52 -2.12 -16.94
C VAL A 106 -13.38 -2.65 -17.81
N GLU A 107 -13.40 -2.33 -19.11
CA GLU A 107 -12.38 -2.80 -20.05
C GLU A 107 -10.99 -2.20 -19.74
N LEU A 108 -10.91 -0.90 -19.44
CA LEU A 108 -9.68 -0.23 -19.01
C LEU A 108 -9.09 -0.86 -17.75
N VAL A 109 -9.93 -1.17 -16.76
CA VAL A 109 -9.47 -1.78 -15.49
C VAL A 109 -8.93 -3.19 -15.73
N ASN A 110 -9.61 -4.01 -16.54
CA ASN A 110 -9.12 -5.35 -16.86
C ASN A 110 -7.76 -5.30 -17.59
N LEU A 111 -7.63 -4.43 -18.59
CA LEU A 111 -6.37 -4.22 -19.30
C LEU A 111 -5.26 -3.71 -18.36
N ALA A 112 -5.58 -2.83 -17.41
CA ALA A 112 -4.61 -2.36 -16.43
C ALA A 112 -4.13 -3.46 -15.48
N ILE A 113 -5.00 -4.42 -15.14
CA ILE A 113 -4.62 -5.60 -14.35
C ILE A 113 -3.64 -6.46 -15.16
N GLU A 114 -3.97 -6.77 -16.42
CA GLU A 114 -3.09 -7.53 -17.33
C GLU A 114 -1.72 -6.87 -17.50
N ASP A 115 -1.69 -5.54 -17.62
CA ASP A 115 -0.45 -4.76 -17.70
C ASP A 115 0.36 -4.83 -16.41
N ASN A 116 -0.27 -4.70 -15.24
CA ASN A 116 0.41 -4.84 -13.95
C ASN A 116 1.00 -6.26 -13.78
N ASP A 117 0.26 -7.31 -14.13
CA ASP A 117 0.72 -8.69 -14.10
C ASP A 117 1.91 -8.91 -15.05
N SER A 118 1.90 -8.20 -16.18
CA SER A 118 2.97 -8.18 -17.17
C SER A 118 4.12 -7.21 -16.82
N LYS A 119 4.04 -6.50 -15.69
CA LYS A 119 4.98 -5.46 -15.24
C LYS A 119 5.07 -4.22 -16.15
N ASN A 120 4.08 -4.00 -17.00
CA ASN A 120 3.88 -2.79 -17.81
C ASN A 120 3.23 -1.70 -16.95
N PHE A 121 3.94 -1.24 -15.93
CA PHE A 121 3.35 -0.43 -14.86
C PHE A 121 2.89 0.97 -15.32
N ASN A 122 3.57 1.58 -16.30
CA ASN A 122 3.17 2.88 -16.84
C ASN A 122 1.86 2.77 -17.63
N GLU A 123 1.73 1.71 -18.43
CA GLU A 123 0.54 1.42 -19.23
C GLU A 123 -0.66 1.10 -18.33
N ALA A 124 -0.45 0.34 -17.25
CA ALA A 124 -1.45 0.08 -16.23
C ALA A 124 -1.91 1.38 -15.55
N ALA A 125 -0.97 2.22 -15.14
CA ALA A 125 -1.25 3.49 -14.48
C ALA A 125 -2.07 4.43 -15.36
N ALA A 126 -1.72 4.55 -16.65
CA ALA A 126 -2.43 5.38 -17.62
C ALA A 126 -3.88 4.94 -17.78
N LYS A 127 -4.14 3.63 -17.90
CA LYS A 127 -5.50 3.08 -18.03
C LYS A 127 -6.33 3.27 -16.77
N LEU A 128 -5.74 3.07 -15.59
CA LEU A 128 -6.38 3.36 -14.30
C LEU A 128 -6.71 4.85 -14.15
N TYR A 129 -5.82 5.73 -14.59
CA TYR A 129 -6.07 7.17 -14.57
C TYR A 129 -7.21 7.55 -15.54
N GLN A 130 -7.26 6.96 -16.74
CA GLN A 130 -8.39 7.14 -17.66
C GLN A 130 -9.71 6.69 -17.03
N ALA A 131 -9.74 5.52 -16.37
CA ALA A 131 -10.92 5.03 -15.65
C ALA A 131 -11.34 5.97 -14.49
N TYR A 132 -10.38 6.55 -13.77
CA TYR A 132 -10.64 7.61 -12.79
C TYR A 132 -11.29 8.85 -13.43
N MET A 133 -10.80 9.27 -14.60
CA MET A 133 -11.26 10.47 -15.30
C MET A 133 -12.67 10.35 -15.92
N ILE A 134 -13.21 9.13 -16.07
CA ILE A 134 -14.59 8.90 -16.50
C ILE A 134 -15.56 9.61 -15.55
N ASP A 135 -15.48 9.30 -14.25
CA ASP A 135 -16.23 9.98 -13.19
C ASP A 135 -15.41 10.12 -11.89
N LYS A 136 -14.66 11.23 -11.79
CA LYS A 136 -13.81 11.54 -10.63
C LYS A 136 -14.56 11.68 -9.30
N ASN A 137 -15.88 11.91 -9.36
CA ASN A 137 -16.70 12.13 -8.17
C ASN A 137 -17.30 10.82 -7.65
N LYS A 138 -17.31 9.76 -8.46
CA LYS A 138 -17.76 8.43 -8.08
C LYS A 138 -16.76 7.82 -7.10
N PRO A 139 -17.15 7.49 -5.85
CA PRO A 139 -16.23 6.98 -4.84
C PRO A 139 -15.44 5.74 -5.27
N SER A 140 -16.05 4.85 -6.07
CA SER A 140 -15.36 3.67 -6.59
C SER A 140 -14.22 4.05 -7.54
N ASN A 141 -14.37 5.11 -8.34
CA ASN A 141 -13.39 5.50 -9.35
C ASN A 141 -12.19 6.22 -8.71
N GLN A 142 -12.36 6.83 -7.54
CA GLN A 142 -11.24 7.38 -6.77
C GLN A 142 -10.22 6.30 -6.37
N ASN A 143 -10.65 5.04 -6.22
CA ASN A 143 -9.73 3.91 -6.01
C ASN A 143 -8.78 3.72 -7.21
N TYR A 144 -9.20 4.01 -8.44
CA TYR A 144 -8.33 3.87 -9.61
C TYR A 144 -7.18 4.87 -9.59
N LEU A 145 -7.39 6.08 -9.07
CA LEU A 145 -6.30 7.04 -8.88
C LEU A 145 -5.29 6.53 -7.84
N TYR A 146 -5.77 5.89 -6.77
CA TYR A 146 -4.90 5.22 -5.78
C TYR A 146 -4.07 4.09 -6.39
N PHE A 147 -4.70 3.20 -7.15
CA PHE A 147 -3.99 2.10 -7.81
C PHE A 147 -3.05 2.60 -8.91
N SER A 148 -3.43 3.64 -9.65
CA SER A 148 -2.58 4.29 -10.65
C SER A 148 -1.31 4.84 -10.01
N ALA A 149 -1.42 5.55 -8.87
CA ALA A 149 -0.27 6.03 -8.11
C ALA A 149 0.66 4.89 -7.69
N GLY A 150 0.11 3.77 -7.21
CA GLY A 150 0.88 2.58 -6.84
C GLY A 150 1.62 1.94 -8.03
N SER A 151 0.96 1.82 -9.18
CA SER A 151 1.60 1.36 -10.43
C SER A 151 2.75 2.28 -10.83
N LEU A 152 2.59 3.61 -10.74
CA LEU A 152 3.66 4.57 -11.06
C LEU A 152 4.87 4.46 -10.12
N VAL A 153 4.65 4.17 -8.82
CA VAL A 153 5.75 3.85 -7.89
C VAL A 153 6.53 2.63 -8.35
N ASN A 154 5.85 1.57 -8.78
CA ASN A 154 6.49 0.37 -9.34
C ASN A 154 7.23 0.66 -10.65
N ALA A 155 6.71 1.59 -11.46
CA ALA A 155 7.36 2.10 -12.67
C ALA A 155 8.55 3.02 -12.40
N GLN A 156 8.78 3.43 -11.15
CA GLN A 156 9.74 4.47 -10.75
C GLN A 156 9.44 5.85 -11.34
N ASP A 157 8.22 6.09 -11.81
CA ASP A 157 7.72 7.42 -12.20
C ASP A 157 7.23 8.15 -10.95
N TYR A 158 8.19 8.62 -10.16
CA TYR A 158 7.93 9.23 -8.87
C TYR A 158 7.22 10.58 -8.98
N GLU A 159 7.47 11.37 -10.01
CA GLU A 159 6.84 12.68 -10.19
C GLU A 159 5.33 12.54 -10.46
N THR A 160 4.95 11.64 -11.38
CA THR A 160 3.54 11.39 -11.68
C THR A 160 2.84 10.70 -10.51
N ALA A 161 3.50 9.73 -9.86
CA ALA A 161 2.96 9.06 -8.67
C ALA A 161 2.66 10.07 -7.54
N LEU A 162 3.59 11.00 -7.30
CA LEU A 162 3.44 12.06 -6.31
C LEU A 162 2.23 12.95 -6.62
N SER A 163 2.07 13.35 -7.88
CA SER A 163 0.91 14.14 -8.30
C SER A 163 -0.41 13.42 -8.02
N HIS A 164 -0.49 12.11 -8.27
CA HIS A 164 -1.68 11.32 -7.99
C HIS A 164 -1.97 11.19 -6.50
N TYR A 165 -0.95 10.92 -5.68
CA TYR A 165 -1.13 10.86 -4.23
C TYR A 165 -1.49 12.21 -3.60
N ILE A 166 -0.92 13.32 -4.08
CA ILE A 166 -1.30 14.66 -3.64
C ILE A 166 -2.77 14.93 -4.01
N ASN A 167 -3.21 14.58 -5.21
CA ASN A 167 -4.61 14.72 -5.60
C ASN A 167 -5.53 13.91 -4.67
N LEU A 168 -5.19 12.65 -4.35
CA LEU A 168 -5.94 11.84 -3.38
C LEU A 168 -6.03 12.51 -2.00
N LYS A 169 -4.93 13.09 -1.52
CA LYS A 169 -4.90 13.85 -0.27
C LYS A 169 -5.81 15.09 -0.35
N ASP A 170 -5.73 15.86 -1.43
CA ASP A 170 -6.47 17.11 -1.61
C ASP A 170 -7.99 16.88 -1.71
N ILE A 171 -8.42 15.77 -2.31
CA ILE A 171 -9.84 15.39 -2.35
C ILE A 171 -10.31 14.68 -1.06
N GLY A 172 -9.43 14.50 -0.07
CA GLY A 172 -9.76 13.84 1.19
C GLY A 172 -10.05 12.34 1.05
N TYR A 173 -9.48 11.67 0.05
CA TYR A 173 -9.66 10.24 -0.14
C TYR A 173 -8.98 9.46 0.99
N THR A 174 -9.75 8.62 1.67
CA THR A 174 -9.27 7.77 2.77
C THR A 174 -9.30 6.29 2.43
N GLY A 175 -9.93 5.90 1.32
CA GLY A 175 -10.12 4.50 0.92
C GLY A 175 -11.02 3.68 1.86
N VAL A 176 -11.63 4.30 2.88
CA VAL A 176 -12.46 3.60 3.87
C VAL A 176 -13.75 3.13 3.22
N GLN A 177 -14.03 1.84 3.34
CA GLN A 177 -15.24 1.19 2.81
C GLN A 177 -15.99 0.48 3.93
N ASN A 178 -17.29 0.25 3.73
CA ASN A 178 -18.05 -0.62 4.62
C ASN A 178 -17.73 -2.08 4.28
N GLN A 179 -17.37 -2.85 5.30
CA GLN A 179 -17.23 -4.29 5.26
C GLN A 179 -18.44 -4.92 5.96
N TYR A 180 -18.94 -5.99 5.37
CA TYR A 180 -20.17 -6.66 5.80
C TYR A 180 -19.85 -8.08 6.20
N PHE A 181 -20.27 -8.48 7.40
CA PHE A 181 -19.95 -9.79 7.95
C PHE A 181 -21.21 -10.54 8.37
N VAL A 182 -21.21 -11.84 8.15
CA VAL A 182 -22.25 -12.77 8.62
C VAL A 182 -21.59 -14.00 9.24
N THR A 183 -22.23 -14.62 10.22
CA THR A 183 -21.76 -15.86 10.83
C THR A 183 -22.67 -17.01 10.43
N GLU A 184 -22.09 -18.08 9.90
CA GLU A 184 -22.81 -19.33 9.61
C GLU A 184 -23.31 -19.99 10.91
N VAL A 185 -24.58 -20.40 10.95
CA VAL A 185 -25.17 -21.02 12.15
C VAL A 185 -24.62 -22.41 12.41
N GLU A 186 -24.31 -23.17 11.36
CA GLU A 186 -23.83 -24.56 11.49
C GLU A 186 -22.36 -24.63 11.94
N SER A 187 -21.50 -23.82 11.32
CA SER A 187 -20.05 -23.87 11.54
C SER A 187 -19.55 -22.88 12.60
N GLU A 188 -20.38 -21.89 12.97
CA GLU A 188 -19.99 -20.73 13.78
C GLU A 188 -18.88 -19.88 13.13
N ASN A 189 -18.61 -20.07 11.84
CA ASN A 189 -17.59 -19.34 11.11
C ASN A 189 -18.13 -17.96 10.68
N GLU A 190 -17.38 -16.89 10.95
CA GLU A 190 -17.68 -15.56 10.45
C GLU A 190 -17.00 -15.34 9.10
N ILE A 191 -17.77 -14.89 8.12
CA ILE A 191 -17.30 -14.60 6.77
C ILE A 191 -17.60 -13.15 6.39
N GLU A 192 -16.69 -12.54 5.66
CA GLU A 192 -16.93 -11.26 4.97
C GLU A 192 -17.68 -11.54 3.66
N VAL A 193 -18.69 -10.73 3.38
CA VAL A 193 -19.57 -10.85 2.21
C VAL A 193 -19.77 -9.49 1.53
N SER A 194 -20.17 -9.48 0.27
CA SER A 194 -20.56 -8.26 -0.41
C SER A 194 -21.81 -7.63 0.22
N GLU A 195 -22.05 -6.33 0.00
CA GLU A 195 -23.27 -5.67 0.45
C GLU A 195 -24.55 -6.34 -0.10
N SER A 196 -24.50 -6.82 -1.35
CA SER A 196 -25.59 -7.56 -1.98
C SER A 196 -25.86 -8.88 -1.27
N GLU A 197 -24.82 -9.66 -1.00
CA GLU A 197 -24.93 -10.92 -0.27
C GLU A 197 -25.41 -10.67 1.15
N TYR A 198 -24.84 -9.69 1.87
CA TYR A 198 -25.29 -9.30 3.20
C TYR A 198 -26.79 -9.00 3.23
N ASN A 199 -27.30 -8.26 2.24
CA ASN A 199 -28.72 -7.92 2.14
C ASN A 199 -29.63 -9.13 1.90
N ILE A 200 -29.13 -10.18 1.24
CA ILE A 200 -29.85 -11.44 1.03
C ILE A 200 -29.76 -12.30 2.30
N LEU A 201 -28.54 -12.50 2.81
CA LEU A 201 -28.21 -13.41 3.89
C LEU A 201 -28.75 -12.94 5.25
N LYS A 202 -28.93 -11.63 5.47
CA LYS A 202 -29.53 -11.10 6.71
C LYS A 202 -30.94 -11.62 7.00
N SER A 203 -31.65 -12.10 5.98
CA SER A 203 -33.01 -12.64 6.11
C SER A 203 -33.04 -14.17 6.21
N SER A 204 -31.89 -14.83 6.00
CA SER A 204 -31.76 -16.28 6.08
C SER A 204 -31.68 -16.76 7.53
N LYS A 205 -32.20 -17.97 7.79
CA LYS A 205 -32.05 -18.65 9.08
C LYS A 205 -30.72 -19.38 9.23
N GLU A 206 -29.97 -19.51 8.13
CA GLU A 206 -28.67 -20.19 8.10
C GLU A 206 -27.52 -19.28 8.59
N TYR A 207 -27.78 -17.99 8.76
CA TYR A 207 -26.79 -16.99 9.17
C TYR A 207 -27.28 -16.15 10.36
N LYS A 208 -26.35 -15.75 11.21
CA LYS A 208 -26.56 -14.89 12.39
C LYS A 208 -25.45 -13.83 12.50
N ASN A 209 -25.53 -13.01 13.55
CA ASN A 209 -24.51 -12.01 13.90
C ASN A 209 -24.15 -11.06 12.75
N GLN A 210 -25.14 -10.58 12.00
CA GLN A 210 -24.91 -9.66 10.90
C GLN A 210 -24.35 -8.34 11.44
N ARG A 211 -23.12 -8.00 11.04
CA ARG A 211 -22.48 -6.74 11.46
C ARG A 211 -21.84 -6.01 10.30
N THR A 212 -21.64 -4.73 10.50
CA THR A 212 -20.89 -3.87 9.57
C THR A 212 -19.74 -3.23 10.31
N GLN A 213 -18.63 -3.03 9.61
CA GLN A 213 -17.45 -2.36 10.13
C GLN A 213 -16.86 -1.49 9.01
N LYS A 214 -16.16 -0.42 9.38
CA LYS A 214 -15.36 0.35 8.43
C LYS A 214 -13.99 -0.29 8.28
N SER A 215 -13.53 -0.44 7.04
CA SER A 215 -12.16 -0.84 6.75
C SER A 215 -11.17 0.18 7.32
N GLU A 216 -9.91 -0.24 7.45
CA GLU A 216 -8.83 0.69 7.77
C GLU A 216 -8.69 1.76 6.68
N SER A 217 -8.16 2.92 7.07
CA SER A 217 -7.89 4.00 6.13
C SER A 217 -6.60 3.76 5.39
N ARG A 218 -6.60 4.07 4.08
CA ARG A 218 -5.41 4.17 3.23
C ARG A 218 -4.64 5.48 3.41
N LEU A 219 -5.16 6.44 4.19
CA LEU A 219 -4.51 7.73 4.39
C LEU A 219 -3.07 7.61 4.94
N PRO A 220 -2.78 6.76 5.95
CA PRO A 220 -1.42 6.58 6.43
C PRO A 220 -0.48 6.07 5.33
N GLU A 221 -0.93 5.13 4.50
CA GLU A 221 -0.16 4.61 3.37
C GLU A 221 0.07 5.68 2.28
N ILE A 222 -0.95 6.45 1.93
CA ILE A 222 -0.83 7.57 0.97
C ILE A 222 0.22 8.57 1.46
N VAL A 223 0.15 8.98 2.73
CA VAL A 223 1.09 9.92 3.34
C VAL A 223 2.50 9.36 3.38
N LYS A 224 2.64 8.06 3.73
CA LYS A 224 3.93 7.35 3.68
C LYS A 224 4.51 7.40 2.28
N ASN A 225 3.73 7.06 1.25
CA ASN A 225 4.20 7.05 -0.13
C ASN A 225 4.58 8.46 -0.61
N ILE A 226 3.81 9.50 -0.28
CA ILE A 226 4.18 10.91 -0.55
C ILE A 226 5.56 11.22 0.06
N ALA A 227 5.76 10.90 1.35
CA ALA A 227 7.00 11.21 2.04
C ALA A 227 8.20 10.43 1.47
N LEU A 228 8.03 9.14 1.19
CA LEU A 228 9.07 8.31 0.59
C LEU A 228 9.46 8.78 -0.82
N ILE A 229 8.47 9.19 -1.62
CA ILE A 229 8.72 9.78 -2.93
C ILE A 229 9.51 11.09 -2.79
N TYR A 230 9.12 11.98 -1.87
CA TYR A 230 9.88 13.21 -1.64
C TYR A 230 11.33 12.93 -1.22
N VAL A 231 11.58 11.93 -0.35
CA VAL A 231 12.94 11.50 -0.01
C VAL A 231 13.70 11.02 -1.24
N GLN A 232 13.06 10.23 -2.10
CA GLN A 232 13.67 9.73 -3.33
C GLN A 232 14.01 10.86 -4.32
N LEU A 233 13.23 11.93 -4.33
CA LEU A 233 13.48 13.15 -5.09
C LEU A 233 14.48 14.10 -4.40
N GLY A 234 14.97 13.77 -3.20
CA GLY A 234 15.87 14.60 -2.40
C GLY A 234 15.20 15.77 -1.68
N GLU A 235 13.87 15.83 -1.67
CA GLU A 235 13.06 16.91 -1.10
C GLU A 235 12.65 16.62 0.37
N ASN A 236 13.64 16.38 1.23
CA ASN A 236 13.43 15.93 2.62
C ASN A 236 12.51 16.86 3.44
N ASP A 237 12.61 18.17 3.26
CA ASP A 237 11.75 19.14 3.97
C ASP A 237 10.27 18.95 3.63
N LYS A 238 9.96 18.64 2.36
CA LYS A 238 8.59 18.36 1.93
C LYS A 238 8.10 17.01 2.45
N ALA A 239 8.98 16.02 2.54
CA ALA A 239 8.66 14.73 3.16
C ALA A 239 8.21 14.91 4.62
N ILE A 240 8.98 15.67 5.40
CA ILE A 240 8.66 15.96 6.81
C ILE A 240 7.33 16.73 6.90
N SER A 241 7.17 17.80 6.12
CA SER A 241 5.93 18.60 6.13
C SER A 241 4.70 17.77 5.79
N ALA A 242 4.80 16.86 4.81
CA ALA A 242 3.68 16.03 4.38
C ALA A 242 3.16 15.12 5.50
N ILE A 243 4.06 14.48 6.26
CA ILE A 243 3.68 13.63 7.40
C ILE A 243 3.15 14.47 8.57
N GLN A 244 3.80 15.59 8.87
CA GLN A 244 3.37 16.48 9.95
C GLN A 244 1.96 17.04 9.72
N ASP A 245 1.63 17.39 8.48
CA ASP A 245 0.29 17.86 8.13
C ASP A 245 -0.76 16.75 8.29
N ALA A 246 -0.44 15.50 7.94
CA ALA A 246 -1.33 14.37 8.19
C ALA A 246 -1.55 14.12 9.69
N ARG A 247 -0.49 14.22 10.51
CA ARG A 247 -0.57 14.09 11.97
C ARG A 247 -1.38 15.20 12.62
N LYS A 248 -1.39 16.41 12.07
CA LYS A 248 -2.29 17.48 12.58
C LYS A 248 -3.76 17.12 12.38
N VAL A 249 -4.09 16.40 11.31
CA VAL A 249 -5.46 15.96 11.03
C VAL A 249 -5.84 14.77 11.91
N ASN A 250 -4.96 13.77 12.03
CA ASN A 250 -5.17 12.55 12.81
C ASN A 250 -4.03 12.35 13.85
N PRO A 251 -4.04 13.10 14.97
CA PRO A 251 -2.93 13.09 15.93
C PRO A 251 -2.79 11.79 16.73
N ASP A 252 -3.86 11.00 16.82
CA ASP A 252 -3.90 9.74 17.57
C ASP A 252 -3.64 8.50 16.68
N ASP A 253 -3.44 8.68 15.38
CA ASP A 253 -3.15 7.58 14.47
C ASP A 253 -1.69 7.12 14.63
N VAL A 254 -1.51 5.99 15.31
CA VAL A 254 -0.19 5.40 15.58
C VAL A 254 0.57 5.11 14.28
N ASN A 255 -0.11 4.75 13.19
CA ASN A 255 0.55 4.48 11.91
C ASN A 255 1.19 5.75 11.33
N LEU A 256 0.59 6.93 11.54
CA LEU A 256 1.21 8.19 11.12
C LEU A 256 2.43 8.55 11.97
N ILE A 257 2.42 8.23 13.27
CA ILE A 257 3.58 8.40 14.15
C ILE A 257 4.72 7.48 13.68
N LEU A 258 4.40 6.21 13.40
CA LEU A 258 5.36 5.22 12.90
C LEU A 258 5.95 5.63 11.54
N ASN A 259 5.13 6.12 10.62
CA ASN A 259 5.61 6.60 9.32
C ASN A 259 6.54 7.83 9.47
N GLU A 260 6.27 8.73 10.42
CA GLU A 260 7.19 9.85 10.71
C GLU A 260 8.51 9.33 11.28
N ALA A 261 8.45 8.35 12.18
CA ALA A 261 9.63 7.75 12.77
C ALA A 261 10.51 7.07 11.70
N ASP A 262 9.91 6.26 10.82
CA ASP A 262 10.58 5.63 9.69
C ASP A 262 11.26 6.66 8.77
N LEU A 263 10.63 7.82 8.57
CA LEU A 263 11.22 8.92 7.82
C LEU A 263 12.48 9.44 8.53
N TYR A 264 12.44 9.71 9.83
CA TYR A 264 13.61 10.19 10.56
C TYR A 264 14.75 9.17 10.63
N ILE A 265 14.45 7.87 10.67
CA ILE A 265 15.49 6.83 10.51
C ILE A 265 16.21 6.96 9.17
N ARG A 266 15.47 7.15 8.08
CA ARG A 266 16.05 7.35 6.74
C ARG A 266 16.87 8.63 6.63
N LEU A 267 16.46 9.68 7.34
CA LEU A 267 17.19 10.94 7.44
C LEU A 267 18.37 10.89 8.42
N GLY A 268 18.53 9.79 9.17
CA GLY A 268 19.61 9.58 10.14
C GLY A 268 19.38 10.22 11.51
N ASP A 269 18.21 10.80 11.78
CA ASP A 269 17.87 11.39 13.07
C ASP A 269 17.28 10.34 14.03
N ARG A 270 18.20 9.60 14.66
CA ARG A 270 17.86 8.56 15.65
C ARG A 270 17.20 9.13 16.91
N ASN A 271 17.50 10.38 17.28
CA ASN A 271 16.92 11.00 18.47
C ASN A 271 15.44 11.28 18.24
N LYS A 272 15.11 11.83 17.07
CA LYS A 272 13.72 12.08 16.71
C LYS A 272 12.92 10.79 16.54
N PHE A 273 13.53 9.75 15.97
CA PHE A 273 12.93 8.42 15.96
C PHE A 273 12.56 7.93 17.36
N LYS A 274 13.49 8.02 18.32
CA LYS A 274 13.26 7.60 19.71
C LYS A 274 12.09 8.36 20.34
N GLU A 275 12.06 9.69 20.19
CA GLU A 275 10.95 10.55 20.68
C GLU A 275 9.60 10.11 20.11
N LEU A 276 9.55 9.78 18.81
CA LEU A 276 8.32 9.35 18.14
C LEU A 276 7.89 7.94 18.56
N MET A 277 8.82 7.02 18.81
CA MET A 277 8.51 5.71 19.37
C MET A 277 7.96 5.81 20.80
N GLU A 278 8.50 6.70 21.62
CA GLU A 278 7.96 6.98 22.96
C GLU A 278 6.53 7.53 22.88
N GLN A 279 6.25 8.46 21.96
CA GLN A 279 4.88 8.93 21.69
C GLN A 279 3.96 7.80 21.20
N ALA A 280 4.45 6.91 20.33
CA ALA A 280 3.67 5.77 19.85
C ALA A 280 3.32 4.80 20.99
N ILE A 281 4.23 4.58 21.95
CA ILE A 281 4.00 3.74 23.13
C ILE A 281 2.92 4.34 24.04
N GLU A 282 2.86 5.66 24.17
CA GLU A 282 1.77 6.31 24.94
C GLU A 282 0.38 5.99 24.36
N LYS A 283 0.30 5.74 23.04
CA LYS A 283 -0.94 5.42 22.34
C LYS A 283 -1.21 3.91 22.30
N ASP A 284 -0.18 3.10 22.14
CA ASP A 284 -0.26 1.65 22.05
C ASP A 284 0.78 0.97 22.96
N PRO A 285 0.55 0.97 24.29
CA PRO A 285 1.53 0.50 25.27
C PRO A 285 1.73 -1.01 25.27
N ASN A 286 0.89 -1.77 24.56
CA ASN A 286 0.95 -3.23 24.44
C ASN A 286 1.48 -3.68 23.06
N ASN A 287 2.17 -2.80 22.34
CA ASN A 287 2.76 -3.12 21.05
C ASN A 287 4.22 -3.54 21.20
N ALA A 288 4.50 -4.84 21.16
CA ALA A 288 5.85 -5.38 21.30
C ALA A 288 6.84 -4.82 20.26
N ILE A 289 6.38 -4.46 19.07
CA ILE A 289 7.23 -3.95 17.97
C ILE A 289 7.82 -2.59 18.35
N LEU A 290 7.06 -1.72 19.02
CA LEU A 290 7.53 -0.40 19.46
C LEU A 290 8.69 -0.52 20.45
N TYR A 291 8.56 -1.41 21.44
CA TYR A 291 9.63 -1.69 22.40
C TYR A 291 10.83 -2.35 21.74
N TYR A 292 10.62 -3.29 20.82
CA TYR A 292 11.71 -3.89 20.05
C TYR A 292 12.52 -2.82 19.29
N ASN A 293 11.84 -1.92 18.59
CA ASN A 293 12.49 -0.82 17.84
C ASN A 293 13.26 0.13 18.76
N LEU A 294 12.73 0.45 19.94
CA LEU A 294 13.45 1.21 20.96
C LEU A 294 14.67 0.46 21.52
N GLY A 295 14.59 -0.86 21.62
CA GLY A 295 15.71 -1.73 21.97
C GLY A 295 16.84 -1.62 20.95
N VAL A 296 16.51 -1.73 19.66
CA VAL A 296 17.49 -1.61 18.55
C VAL A 296 18.17 -0.26 18.57
N ILE A 297 17.39 0.83 18.61
CA ILE A 297 17.98 2.18 18.55
C ILE A 297 18.81 2.51 19.79
N SER A 298 18.39 2.03 20.97
CA SER A 298 19.15 2.23 22.21
C SER A 298 20.47 1.45 22.17
N GLY A 299 20.47 0.24 21.59
CA GLY A 299 21.69 -0.55 21.37
C GLY A 299 22.67 0.17 20.44
N GLU A 300 22.18 0.66 19.29
CA GLU A 300 23.00 1.44 18.33
C GLU A 300 23.62 2.70 18.96
N GLN A 301 22.96 3.28 19.97
CA GLN A 301 23.44 4.45 20.71
C GLN A 301 24.36 4.10 21.90
N GLY A 302 24.66 2.81 22.13
CA GLY A 302 25.47 2.34 23.25
C GLY A 302 24.74 2.39 24.61
N MET A 303 23.42 2.55 24.61
CA MET A 303 22.59 2.56 25.82
C MET A 303 22.15 1.14 26.18
N THR A 304 23.13 0.27 26.47
CA THR A 304 22.95 -1.19 26.68
C THR A 304 21.84 -1.52 27.68
N ASP A 305 21.83 -0.88 28.85
CA ASP A 305 20.82 -1.15 29.89
C ASP A 305 19.40 -0.81 29.44
N GLN A 306 19.24 0.30 28.71
CA GLN A 306 17.94 0.70 28.16
C GLN A 306 17.49 -0.29 27.09
N ALA A 307 18.40 -0.69 26.19
CA ALA A 307 18.12 -1.67 25.15
C ALA A 307 17.63 -3.01 25.74
N ILE A 308 18.32 -3.54 26.75
CA ILE A 308 17.93 -4.76 27.47
C ILE A 308 16.54 -4.59 28.08
N SER A 309 16.26 -3.45 28.73
CA SER A 309 14.95 -3.19 29.33
C SER A 309 13.83 -3.19 28.29
N TYR A 310 14.03 -2.53 27.15
CA TYR A 310 13.06 -2.46 26.08
C TYR A 310 12.81 -3.83 25.42
N TYR A 311 13.86 -4.60 25.12
CA TYR A 311 13.70 -5.94 24.58
C TYR A 311 12.98 -6.88 25.55
N LYS A 312 13.30 -6.82 26.85
CA LYS A 312 12.56 -7.59 27.86
C LYS A 312 11.08 -7.21 27.89
N LYS A 313 10.75 -5.92 27.75
CA LYS A 313 9.34 -5.49 27.70
C LYS A 313 8.64 -5.97 26.43
N ALA A 314 9.31 -5.95 25.29
CA ALA A 314 8.79 -6.52 24.04
C ALA A 314 8.45 -8.02 24.20
N LEU A 315 9.34 -8.79 24.83
CA LEU A 315 9.13 -10.22 25.11
C LEU A 315 8.06 -10.49 26.18
N GLU A 316 7.89 -9.61 27.15
CA GLU A 316 6.79 -9.69 28.13
C GLU A 316 5.43 -9.55 27.44
N ILE A 317 5.34 -8.64 26.46
CA ILE A 317 4.13 -8.37 25.69
C ILE A 317 3.88 -9.49 24.67
N ASN A 318 4.90 -9.88 23.91
CA ASN A 318 4.82 -10.94 22.91
C ASN A 318 5.97 -11.94 23.07
N PRO A 319 5.77 -13.02 23.85
CA PRO A 319 6.78 -14.07 24.03
C PRO A 319 7.14 -14.82 22.75
N GLN A 320 6.34 -14.73 21.69
CA GLN A 320 6.59 -15.40 20.41
C GLN A 320 7.36 -14.53 19.41
N TYR A 321 7.79 -13.33 19.80
CA TYR A 321 8.50 -12.43 18.89
C TYR A 321 9.98 -12.82 18.73
N SER A 322 10.24 -13.82 17.88
CA SER A 322 11.55 -14.46 17.71
C SER A 322 12.70 -13.48 17.45
N ALA A 323 12.48 -12.46 16.61
CA ALA A 323 13.46 -11.43 16.28
C ALA A 323 14.04 -10.70 17.51
N THR A 324 13.30 -10.63 18.61
CA THR A 324 13.77 -9.95 19.84
C THR A 324 14.82 -10.76 20.59
N TYR A 325 14.75 -12.10 20.55
CA TYR A 325 15.62 -12.95 21.37
C TYR A 325 17.10 -12.85 20.96
N LEU A 326 17.43 -12.92 19.67
CA LEU A 326 18.82 -12.80 19.22
C LEU A 326 19.38 -11.40 19.46
N ASN A 327 18.59 -10.36 19.24
CA ASN A 327 18.99 -8.99 19.53
C ASN A 327 19.25 -8.77 21.04
N LEU A 328 18.40 -9.33 21.91
CA LEU A 328 18.62 -9.31 23.35
C LEU A 328 19.88 -10.10 23.77
N VAL A 329 20.11 -11.26 23.17
CA VAL A 329 21.33 -12.05 23.46
C VAL A 329 22.58 -11.31 22.99
N GLY A 330 22.55 -10.74 21.78
CA GLY A 330 23.65 -9.94 21.24
C GLY A 330 24.02 -8.78 22.16
N ILE A 331 23.03 -7.99 22.58
CA ILE A 331 23.28 -6.83 23.47
C ILE A 331 23.80 -7.25 24.85
N ILE A 332 23.39 -8.41 25.38
CA ILE A 332 23.96 -8.95 26.62
C ILE A 332 25.42 -9.37 26.42
N LEU A 333 25.72 -10.03 25.30
CA LEU A 333 27.07 -10.51 24.97
C LEU A 333 28.05 -9.36 24.67
N GLU A 334 27.61 -8.19 24.24
CA GLU A 334 28.47 -7.01 24.12
C GLU A 334 29.14 -6.63 25.46
N GLY A 335 28.46 -6.89 26.58
CA GLY A 335 29.02 -6.70 27.93
C GLY A 335 30.23 -7.58 28.22
N GLU A 336 30.44 -8.66 27.46
CA GLU A 336 31.59 -9.56 27.60
C GLU A 336 32.91 -8.85 27.30
N ALA A 337 32.94 -7.95 26.32
CA ALA A 337 34.18 -7.31 25.85
C ALA A 337 34.90 -6.56 26.99
N SER A 338 34.15 -5.84 27.82
CA SER A 338 34.68 -5.11 28.98
C SER A 338 35.23 -6.05 30.06
N LEU A 339 34.58 -7.21 30.28
CA LEU A 339 35.08 -8.23 31.21
C LEU A 339 36.40 -8.83 30.70
N VAL A 340 36.45 -9.18 29.42
CA VAL A 340 37.65 -9.76 28.79
C VAL A 340 38.82 -8.78 28.80
N GLU A 341 38.57 -7.49 28.55
CA GLU A 341 39.59 -6.45 28.64
C GLU A 341 40.21 -6.39 30.05
N GLN A 342 39.36 -6.29 31.09
CA GLN A 342 39.81 -6.29 32.48
C GLN A 342 40.55 -7.59 32.86
N MET A 343 40.10 -8.74 32.36
CA MET A 343 40.77 -10.02 32.60
C MET A 343 42.17 -10.06 31.97
N ASN A 344 42.33 -9.52 30.76
CA ASN A 344 43.61 -9.49 30.05
C ASN A 344 44.65 -8.62 30.76
N GLU A 345 44.24 -7.51 31.36
CA GLU A 345 45.13 -6.66 32.18
C GLU A 345 45.69 -7.41 33.39
N LEU A 346 44.93 -8.34 33.95
CA LEU A 346 45.31 -9.13 35.13
C LEU A 346 46.04 -10.43 34.78
N ALA A 347 45.94 -10.91 33.54
CA ALA A 347 46.40 -12.24 33.12
C ALA A 347 47.89 -12.51 33.34
N THR A 348 48.73 -11.47 33.38
CA THR A 348 50.19 -11.59 33.59
C THR A 348 50.64 -11.14 34.98
N SER A 349 49.70 -10.74 35.85
CA SER A 349 50.04 -10.26 37.19
C SER A 349 50.55 -11.39 38.08
N THR A 350 51.57 -11.09 38.89
CA THR A 350 52.11 -12.01 39.90
C THR A 350 51.53 -11.74 41.29
N LYS A 351 50.59 -10.79 41.44
CA LYS A 351 50.01 -10.41 42.73
C LYS A 351 48.83 -11.31 43.09
N ARG A 352 48.83 -11.84 44.32
CA ARG A 352 47.73 -12.65 44.85
C ARG A 352 46.35 -11.98 44.71
N SER A 353 46.28 -10.68 45.00
CA SER A 353 45.04 -9.89 44.88
C SER A 353 44.48 -9.80 43.46
N ASP A 354 45.32 -9.96 42.44
CA ASP A 354 44.92 -9.85 41.05
C ASP A 354 44.39 -11.20 40.52
N PHE A 355 44.89 -12.33 41.03
CA PHE A 355 44.28 -13.64 40.81
C PHE A 355 42.85 -13.71 41.37
N GLU A 356 42.62 -13.20 42.58
CA GLU A 356 41.27 -13.17 43.18
C GLU A 356 40.29 -12.31 42.36
N LYS A 357 40.77 -11.18 41.80
CA LYS A 357 39.96 -10.36 40.88
C LYS A 357 39.70 -11.07 39.55
N TYR A 358 40.70 -11.73 38.99
CA TYR A 358 40.55 -12.48 37.75
C TYR A 358 39.52 -13.60 37.88
N ASP A 359 39.56 -14.36 38.98
CA ASP A 359 38.58 -15.42 39.27
C ASP A 359 37.17 -14.84 39.37
N LYS A 360 37.01 -13.68 40.02
CA LYS A 360 35.72 -12.98 40.09
C LYS A 360 35.21 -12.52 38.71
N LEU A 361 36.08 -11.94 37.88
CA LEU A 361 35.71 -11.52 36.51
C LEU A 361 35.32 -12.73 35.64
N LYS A 362 36.00 -13.87 35.83
CA LYS A 362 35.65 -15.12 35.17
C LYS A 362 34.25 -15.60 35.59
N GLU A 363 33.92 -15.57 36.88
CA GLU A 363 32.58 -15.89 37.39
C GLU A 363 31.52 -14.92 36.82
N GLU A 364 31.81 -13.62 36.78
CA GLU A 364 30.92 -12.60 36.19
C GLU A 364 30.68 -12.87 34.69
N ARG A 365 31.71 -13.27 33.95
CA ARG A 365 31.61 -13.65 32.52
C ARG A 365 30.80 -14.93 32.32
N GLU A 366 31.02 -15.96 33.13
CA GLU A 366 30.24 -17.20 33.09
C GLU A 366 28.76 -16.94 33.44
N ALA A 367 28.48 -16.06 34.40
CA ALA A 367 27.12 -15.64 34.75
C ALA A 367 26.44 -14.86 33.60
N LEU A 368 27.18 -13.97 32.92
CA LEU A 368 26.70 -13.26 31.74
C LEU A 368 26.27 -14.25 30.65
N TYR A 369 27.12 -15.23 30.33
CA TYR A 369 26.76 -16.28 29.37
C TYR A 369 25.55 -17.10 29.81
N ALA A 370 25.51 -17.52 31.08
CA ALA A 370 24.38 -18.27 31.61
C ALA A 370 23.06 -17.48 31.51
N SER A 371 23.10 -16.15 31.65
CA SER A 371 21.92 -15.29 31.54
C SER A 371 21.31 -15.24 30.13
N CYS A 372 22.08 -15.59 29.08
CA CYS A 372 21.59 -15.65 27.71
C CYS A 372 20.80 -16.94 27.42
N LEU A 373 21.08 -18.03 28.15
CA LEU A 373 20.54 -19.35 27.86
C LEU A 373 19.01 -19.43 27.89
N PRO A 374 18.28 -18.83 28.86
CA PRO A 374 16.82 -18.88 28.84
C PRO A 374 16.21 -18.28 27.57
N TYR A 375 16.83 -17.21 27.04
CA TYR A 375 16.39 -16.56 25.80
C TYR A 375 16.69 -17.41 24.57
N LEU A 376 17.88 -18.01 24.50
CA LEU A 376 18.26 -18.92 23.42
C LEU A 376 17.43 -20.20 23.41
N GLU A 377 17.24 -20.83 24.57
CA GLU A 377 16.41 -22.02 24.71
C GLU A 377 14.97 -21.74 24.28
N LYS A 378 14.42 -20.58 24.66
CA LYS A 378 13.07 -20.18 24.25
C LYS A 378 12.99 -19.91 22.75
N LEU A 379 13.97 -19.24 22.17
CA LEU A 379 14.03 -19.05 20.71
C LEU A 379 14.12 -20.38 19.97
N ILE A 380 14.92 -21.34 20.45
CA ILE A 380 15.03 -22.69 19.85
C ILE A 380 13.72 -23.47 19.99
N GLU A 381 12.93 -23.24 21.04
CA GLU A 381 11.59 -23.81 21.17
C GLU A 381 10.64 -23.27 20.08
N ILE A 382 10.70 -21.96 19.82
CA ILE A 382 9.85 -21.27 18.84
C ILE A 382 10.30 -21.58 17.41
N GLU A 383 11.61 -21.53 17.16
CA GLU A 383 12.26 -21.75 15.87
C GLU A 383 13.34 -22.84 15.99
N PRO A 384 12.97 -24.13 15.97
CA PRO A 384 13.92 -25.23 16.15
C PRO A 384 15.04 -25.31 15.10
N LYS A 385 14.86 -24.64 13.97
CA LYS A 385 15.82 -24.58 12.86
C LYS A 385 16.70 -23.31 12.87
N ASN A 386 16.60 -22.48 13.90
CA ASN A 386 17.41 -21.26 14.01
C ASN A 386 18.88 -21.62 14.32
N LEU A 387 19.69 -21.72 13.26
CA LEU A 387 21.09 -22.13 13.35
C LEU A 387 21.93 -21.17 14.20
N GLU A 388 21.65 -19.87 14.14
CA GLU A 388 22.37 -18.87 14.93
C GLU A 388 22.13 -19.06 16.43
N ALA A 389 20.88 -19.27 16.84
CA ALA A 389 20.52 -19.57 18.22
C ALA A 389 21.17 -20.87 18.70
N LEU A 390 21.12 -21.94 17.90
CA LEU A 390 21.74 -23.23 18.23
C LEU A 390 23.27 -23.12 18.39
N LYS A 391 23.95 -22.44 17.46
CA LYS A 391 25.40 -22.24 17.50
C LYS A 391 25.81 -21.40 18.71
N THR A 392 25.07 -20.33 18.98
CA THR A 392 25.33 -19.46 20.14
C THR A 392 25.12 -20.23 21.46
N ALA A 393 24.01 -20.95 21.59
CA ALA A 393 23.74 -21.78 22.77
C ALA A 393 24.80 -22.86 22.97
N LYS A 394 25.21 -23.55 21.88
CA LYS A 394 26.30 -24.55 21.92
C LYS A 394 27.58 -23.96 22.49
N ASN A 395 28.01 -22.81 21.98
CA ASN A 395 29.26 -22.16 22.42
C ASN A 395 29.18 -21.74 23.89
N ILE A 396 28.03 -21.24 24.34
CA ILE A 396 27.81 -20.90 25.75
C ILE A 396 27.86 -22.15 26.62
N TYR A 397 27.16 -23.24 26.27
CA TYR A 397 27.18 -24.47 27.05
C TYR A 397 28.59 -25.07 27.16
N TYR A 398 29.39 -24.99 26.10
CA TYR A 398 30.80 -25.38 26.15
C TYR A 398 31.58 -24.55 27.18
N THR A 399 31.40 -23.22 27.14
CA THR A 399 32.13 -22.27 27.98
C THR A 399 31.81 -22.45 29.46
N ILE A 400 30.53 -22.71 29.81
CA ILE A 400 30.11 -22.96 31.19
C ILE A 400 30.26 -24.44 31.63
N GLY A 401 30.84 -25.29 30.78
CA GLY A 401 31.11 -26.70 31.10
C GLY A 401 29.89 -27.64 31.07
N ASN A 402 28.76 -27.24 30.48
CA ASN A 402 27.58 -28.07 30.34
C ASN A 402 27.70 -29.01 29.11
N ASN A 403 28.47 -30.08 29.27
CA ASN A 403 28.78 -31.04 28.21
C ASN A 403 27.57 -31.78 27.65
N GLU A 404 26.51 -31.96 28.45
CA GLU A 404 25.28 -32.64 28.01
C GLU A 404 24.53 -31.77 27.01
N LYS A 405 24.19 -30.54 27.40
CA LYS A 405 23.49 -29.58 26.53
C LYS A 405 24.33 -29.20 25.31
N PHE A 406 25.65 -29.11 25.46
CA PHE A 406 26.57 -28.93 24.33
C PHE A 406 26.37 -30.02 23.27
N LYS A 407 26.38 -31.31 23.64
CA LYS A 407 26.17 -32.42 22.71
C LYS A 407 24.80 -32.39 22.05
N ILE A 408 23.76 -32.03 22.81
CA ILE A 408 22.40 -31.87 22.29
C ILE A 408 22.36 -30.78 21.20
N MET A 409 22.98 -29.62 21.45
CA MET A 409 23.02 -28.55 20.45
C MET A 409 23.85 -28.92 19.22
N SER A 410 24.98 -29.64 19.39
CA SER A 410 25.77 -30.14 18.27
C SER A 410 24.96 -31.07 17.36
N ALA A 411 24.28 -32.07 17.93
CA ALA A 411 23.45 -32.99 17.15
C ALA A 411 22.35 -32.27 16.36
N LYS A 412 21.68 -31.29 16.99
CA LYS A 412 20.66 -30.47 16.30
C LYS A 412 21.24 -29.64 15.14
N ILE A 413 22.48 -29.19 15.24
CA ILE A 413 23.14 -28.44 14.15
C ILE A 413 23.51 -29.39 13.02
N ASP A 414 24.10 -30.55 13.35
CA ASP A 414 24.49 -31.56 12.36
C ASP A 414 23.26 -32.02 11.55
N ASP A 415 22.13 -32.30 12.22
CA ASP A 415 20.85 -32.67 11.59
C ASP A 415 20.27 -31.61 10.62
N LEU A 416 20.71 -30.35 10.71
CA LEU A 416 20.27 -29.25 9.84
C LEU A 416 21.26 -28.91 8.74
N GLU A 417 22.52 -29.34 8.88
CA GLU A 417 23.60 -29.12 7.91
C GLU A 417 23.81 -30.32 6.96
N ASP A 418 23.29 -31.50 7.34
CA ASP A 418 23.14 -32.70 6.48
C ASP A 418 21.93 -32.62 5.53
#